data_AF-A0A6A6AST2-F1
#
_entry.id   AF-A0A6A6AST2-F1
#
_cell.length_a   1.000
_cell.length_b   1.000
_cell.length_c   1.000
_cell.angle_alpha   90.00
_cell.angle_beta   90.00
_cell.angle_gamma   90.00
#
_symmetry.space_group_name_H-M   'P 1'
#
loop_
_entity.id
_entity.type
_entity.pdbx_description
1 polymer ?
#
loop_
_entity_poly.entity_id
_entity_poly.type
_entity_poly.pdbx_seq_one_letter_code
_entity_poly.pdbx_strand_id
1 'polypeptide(L)'
;MMDCTSYSYGPWAIERLSRVIKKPSVFVTDCELALKNTLKTHYSDVPQQLCTWYITENVGSKIRQAWAHQPDPDVETTEDSEDIEQQRTACARRFQHLASAPTPAEWDTRWESIQNDYAEKEDFVSYIRTQWVPFKEQWCRA
;
A
#
# COMPACT_ATOMS: atom_id res chain seq x y z
N MET A 1 -25.96 -25.36 6.16
CA MET A 1 -24.66 -24.86 5.66
C MET A 1 -24.96 -23.49 5.06
N MET A 2 -24.74 -22.42 5.83
CA MET A 2 -25.11 -21.06 5.42
C MET A 2 -24.11 -20.56 4.39
N ASP A 3 -24.65 -20.02 3.30
CA ASP A 3 -23.94 -19.53 2.13
C ASP A 3 -23.18 -18.25 2.51
N CYS A 4 -21.84 -18.31 2.47
CA CYS A 4 -20.94 -17.19 2.73
C CYS A 4 -20.66 -16.39 1.45
N THR A 5 -21.64 -16.22 0.56
CA THR A 5 -21.58 -15.14 -0.44
C THR A 5 -21.89 -13.82 0.25
N SER A 6 -20.82 -13.25 0.80
CA SER A 6 -20.74 -11.94 1.45
C SER A 6 -21.60 -10.88 0.75
N TYR A 7 -22.43 -10.18 1.54
CA TYR A 7 -22.95 -8.87 1.16
C TYR A 7 -21.76 -7.93 0.94
N SER A 8 -21.33 -7.73 -0.31
CA SER A 8 -20.39 -6.65 -0.62
C SER A 8 -21.18 -5.34 -0.56
N TYR A 9 -20.91 -4.52 0.45
CA TYR A 9 -21.56 -3.22 0.61
C TYR A 9 -21.16 -2.21 -0.49
N GLY A 10 -20.02 -2.45 -1.16
CA GLY A 10 -19.47 -1.60 -2.23
C GLY A 10 -20.43 -1.39 -3.41
N PRO A 11 -20.88 -2.46 -4.11
CA PRO A 11 -21.85 -2.37 -5.20
C PRO A 11 -23.09 -1.54 -4.88
N TRP A 12 -23.73 -1.81 -3.75
CA TRP A 12 -24.92 -1.07 -3.33
C TRP A 12 -24.62 0.42 -3.07
N ALA A 13 -23.50 0.73 -2.41
CA ALA A 13 -23.13 2.11 -2.09
C ALA A 13 -22.83 2.94 -3.35
N ILE A 14 -22.11 2.36 -4.31
CA ILE A 14 -21.79 3.04 -5.58
C ILE A 14 -23.04 3.25 -6.44
N GLU A 15 -23.95 2.27 -6.49
CA GLU A 15 -25.23 2.42 -7.19
C GLU A 15 -26.08 3.57 -6.61
N ARG A 16 -26.07 3.72 -5.28
CA ARG A 16 -26.74 4.84 -4.61
C ARG A 16 -26.05 6.16 -4.91
N LEU A 17 -24.72 6.18 -4.87
CA LEU A 17 -23.93 7.37 -5.17
C LEU A 17 -24.17 7.88 -6.60
N SER A 18 -24.27 6.99 -7.60
CA SER A 18 -24.49 7.36 -9.01
C SER A 18 -25.84 8.01 -9.29
N ARG A 19 -26.79 7.89 -8.35
CA ARG A 19 -28.06 8.61 -8.42
C ARG A 19 -27.90 10.09 -8.04
N VAL A 20 -26.96 10.40 -7.16
CA VAL A 20 -26.75 11.75 -6.60
C VAL A 20 -25.57 12.47 -7.27
N ILE A 21 -24.42 11.81 -7.40
CA ILE A 21 -23.20 12.37 -8.00
C ILE A 21 -23.01 11.77 -9.39
N LYS A 22 -23.13 12.60 -10.42
CA LYS A 22 -23.05 12.16 -11.81
C LYS A 22 -21.64 11.98 -12.34
N LYS A 23 -20.73 12.90 -12.01
CA LYS A 23 -19.35 12.86 -12.53
C LYS A 23 -18.36 13.50 -11.56
N PRO A 24 -17.84 12.75 -10.58
CA PRO A 24 -16.69 13.20 -9.80
C PRO A 24 -15.44 13.26 -10.68
N SER A 25 -14.45 14.06 -10.28
CA SER A 25 -13.18 14.19 -11.01
C SER A 25 -12.24 13.01 -10.80
N VAL A 26 -12.34 12.35 -9.64
CA VAL A 26 -11.50 11.21 -9.25
C VAL A 26 -12.14 10.45 -8.09
N PHE A 27 -11.94 9.14 -8.02
CA PHE A 27 -12.16 8.35 -6.81
C PHE A 27 -10.83 8.03 -6.14
N VAL A 28 -10.76 8.20 -4.82
CA VAL A 28 -9.61 7.80 -4.00
C VAL A 28 -10.06 6.69 -3.07
N THR A 29 -9.54 5.48 -3.26
CA THR A 29 -9.96 4.28 -2.49
C THR A 29 -8.77 3.49 -1.98
N ASP A 30 -9.01 2.52 -1.12
CA ASP A 30 -8.08 1.40 -0.94
C ASP A 30 -8.07 0.51 -2.21
N CYS A 31 -7.09 -0.38 -2.32
CA CYS A 31 -6.97 -1.26 -3.49
C CYS A 31 -7.94 -2.46 -3.44
N GLU A 32 -9.13 -2.27 -2.87
CA GLU A 32 -10.15 -3.31 -2.77
C GLU A 32 -10.75 -3.60 -4.15
N LEU A 33 -10.64 -4.87 -4.58
CA LEU A 33 -10.92 -5.26 -5.95
C LEU A 33 -12.41 -5.13 -6.30
N ALA A 34 -13.32 -5.49 -5.40
CA ALA A 34 -14.75 -5.40 -5.67
C ALA A 34 -15.19 -3.95 -5.85
N LEU A 35 -14.66 -3.02 -5.05
CA LEU A 35 -14.90 -1.59 -5.15
C LEU A 35 -14.35 -1.02 -6.47
N LYS A 36 -13.10 -1.35 -6.84
CA LYS A 36 -12.50 -0.90 -8.11
C LYS A 36 -13.30 -1.36 -9.32
N ASN A 37 -13.74 -2.61 -9.31
CA ASN A 37 -14.58 -3.19 -10.37
C ASN A 37 -15.96 -2.51 -10.42
N THR A 38 -16.56 -2.26 -9.25
CA THR A 38 -17.85 -1.57 -9.16
C THR A 38 -17.75 -0.14 -9.71
N LEU A 39 -16.73 0.61 -9.30
CA LEU A 39 -16.48 1.96 -9.80
C LEU A 39 -16.27 1.97 -11.31
N LYS A 40 -15.54 0.99 -11.86
CA LYS A 40 -15.35 0.87 -13.31
C LYS A 40 -16.66 0.63 -14.07
N THR A 41 -17.62 -0.06 -13.46
CA THR A 41 -18.95 -0.30 -14.04
C THR A 41 -19.82 0.96 -14.03
N HIS A 42 -19.82 1.73 -12.93
CA HIS A 42 -20.71 2.89 -12.78
C HIS A 42 -20.09 4.22 -13.25
N TYR A 43 -18.77 4.31 -13.29
CA TYR A 43 -17.99 5.51 -13.57
C TYR A 43 -16.75 5.18 -14.43
N SER A 44 -16.98 4.60 -15.61
CA SER A 44 -15.92 4.09 -16.48
C SER A 44 -14.94 5.15 -16.99
N ASP A 45 -15.37 6.41 -17.04
CA ASP A 45 -14.57 7.56 -17.48
C ASP A 45 -13.95 8.35 -16.31
N VAL A 46 -14.20 7.96 -15.06
CA VAL A 46 -13.65 8.63 -13.88
C VAL A 46 -12.35 7.93 -13.45
N PRO A 47 -11.22 8.66 -13.35
CA PRO A 47 -9.98 8.11 -12.82
C PRO A 47 -10.14 7.55 -11.40
N GLN A 48 -9.46 6.44 -11.14
CA GLN A 48 -9.33 5.86 -9.81
C GLN A 48 -7.88 5.99 -9.35
N GLN A 49 -7.68 6.52 -8.15
CA GLN A 49 -6.41 6.68 -7.47
C GLN A 49 -6.44 5.88 -6.17
N LEU A 50 -5.30 5.33 -5.78
CA LEU A 50 -5.14 4.64 -4.51
C LEU A 50 -4.79 5.64 -3.40
N CYS A 51 -5.40 5.45 -2.24
CA CYS A 51 -5.17 6.27 -1.07
C CYS A 51 -3.74 6.03 -0.54
N THR A 52 -2.87 7.03 -0.67
CA THR A 52 -1.47 6.95 -0.22
C THR A 52 -1.33 6.76 1.28
N TRP A 53 -2.26 7.30 2.08
CA TRP A 53 -2.30 7.05 3.53
C TRP A 53 -2.53 5.57 3.81
N TYR A 54 -3.49 4.94 3.14
CA TYR A 54 -3.79 3.52 3.33
C TYR A 54 -2.63 2.62 2.89
N ILE A 55 -1.97 2.95 1.77
CA ILE A 55 -0.76 2.26 1.34
C ILE A 55 0.32 2.40 2.42
N THR A 56 0.54 3.60 2.95
CA THR A 56 1.56 3.85 3.99
C THR A 56 1.28 3.04 5.26
N GLU A 57 0.03 2.94 5.70
CA GLU A 57 -0.35 2.12 6.86
C GLU A 57 -0.08 0.63 6.62
N ASN A 58 -0.48 0.11 5.46
CA ASN A 58 -0.25 -1.30 5.10
C ASN A 58 1.25 -1.62 4.99
N VAL A 59 2.01 -0.73 4.36
CA VAL A 59 3.46 -0.85 4.26
C VAL A 59 4.12 -0.75 5.62
N GLY A 60 3.71 0.18 6.48
CA GLY A 60 4.19 0.28 7.86
C GLY A 60 3.92 -0.98 8.68
N SER A 61 2.75 -1.60 8.50
CA SER A 61 2.45 -2.91 9.10
C SER A 61 3.40 -4.00 8.62
N LYS A 62 3.72 -4.02 7.32
CA LYS A 62 4.69 -4.97 6.74
C LYS A 62 6.12 -4.72 7.19
N ILE A 63 6.52 -3.46 7.36
CA ILE A 63 7.81 -3.10 7.96
C ILE A 63 7.89 -3.63 9.40
N ARG A 64 6.85 -3.44 10.22
CA ARG A 64 6.84 -3.99 11.60
C ARG A 64 6.98 -5.52 11.61
N GLN A 65 6.33 -6.21 10.68
CA GLN A 65 6.43 -7.67 10.54
C GLN A 65 7.85 -8.13 10.15
N ALA A 66 8.49 -7.45 9.19
CA ALA A 66 9.82 -7.82 8.70
C ALA A 66 10.96 -7.58 9.73
N TRP A 67 10.67 -6.82 10.79
CA TRP A 67 11.56 -6.57 11.93
C TRP A 67 10.97 -7.09 13.25
N ALA A 68 10.00 -8.01 13.20
CA ALA A 68 9.56 -8.70 14.41
C ALA A 68 10.67 -9.64 14.88
N HIS A 69 11.14 -9.49 16.12
CA HIS A 69 12.04 -10.46 16.72
C HIS A 69 11.36 -11.82 16.78
N GLN A 70 12.08 -12.88 16.45
CA GLN A 70 11.78 -14.16 17.09
C GLN A 70 12.25 -14.02 18.54
N PRO A 71 11.39 -14.29 19.54
CA PRO A 71 11.80 -14.13 20.93
C PRO A 71 12.94 -15.10 21.22
N ASP A 72 14.15 -14.55 21.42
CA ASP A 72 15.27 -15.26 22.02
C ASP A 72 15.15 -15.08 23.55
N PRO A 73 14.91 -16.15 24.32
CA PRO A 73 14.69 -16.05 25.77
C PRO A 73 15.93 -15.57 26.56
N ASP A 74 17.12 -15.52 25.94
CA ASP A 74 18.38 -15.28 26.66
C ASP A 74 18.98 -13.87 26.45
N VAL A 75 18.29 -12.93 25.78
CA VAL A 75 18.82 -11.57 25.48
C VAL A 75 18.02 -10.45 26.18
N GLU A 76 18.66 -9.72 27.12
CA GLU A 76 18.14 -8.48 27.70
C GLU A 76 18.08 -7.37 26.63
N THR A 77 16.87 -6.86 26.37
CA THR A 77 16.42 -6.43 25.02
C THR A 77 16.33 -4.91 24.81
N THR A 78 17.15 -4.10 25.50
CA THR A 78 16.97 -2.63 25.49
C THR A 78 17.64 -1.92 24.33
N GLU A 79 18.89 -2.26 23.98
CA GLU A 79 19.63 -1.58 22.88
C GLU A 79 19.15 -2.03 21.50
N ASP A 80 18.84 -3.32 21.34
CA ASP A 80 18.31 -3.89 20.09
C ASP A 80 16.95 -3.27 19.70
N SER A 81 16.16 -2.85 20.69
CA SER A 81 14.85 -2.26 20.44
C SER A 81 14.93 -0.87 19.82
N GLU A 82 15.87 -0.03 20.25
CA GLU A 82 16.02 1.34 19.71
C GLU A 82 16.57 1.31 18.28
N ASP A 83 17.58 0.46 18.02
CA ASP A 83 18.15 0.29 16.68
C ASP A 83 17.10 -0.24 15.69
N ILE A 84 16.28 -1.21 16.10
CA ILE A 84 15.22 -1.74 15.24
C ILE A 84 14.16 -0.69 14.93
N GLU A 85 13.76 0.13 15.89
CA GLU A 85 12.80 1.20 15.61
C GLU A 85 13.39 2.27 14.69
N GLN A 86 14.69 2.55 14.81
CA GLN A 86 15.41 3.44 13.91
C GLN A 86 15.46 2.86 12.48
N GLN A 87 15.74 1.57 12.32
CA GLN A 87 15.72 0.89 11.03
C GLN A 87 14.33 0.89 10.39
N ARG A 88 13.27 0.62 11.16
CA ARG A 88 11.87 0.68 10.70
C ARG A 88 11.50 2.09 10.24
N THR A 89 11.86 3.10 11.03
CA THR A 89 11.62 4.51 10.69
C THR A 89 12.37 4.90 9.40
N ALA A 90 13.62 4.46 9.26
CA ALA A 90 14.40 4.69 8.04
C ALA A 90 13.74 4.05 6.81
N CYS A 91 13.26 2.81 6.94
CA CYS A 91 12.56 2.10 5.87
C CYS A 91 11.24 2.78 5.48
N ALA A 92 10.44 3.20 6.46
CA ALA A 92 9.20 3.93 6.22
C ALA A 92 9.47 5.25 5.47
N ARG A 93 10.54 5.98 5.86
CA ARG A 93 10.97 7.19 5.16
C ARG A 93 11.41 6.88 3.73
N ARG A 94 12.20 5.83 3.50
CA ARG A 94 12.59 5.40 2.14
C ARG A 94 11.36 5.14 1.26
N PHE A 95 10.34 4.48 1.79
CA PHE A 95 9.09 4.23 1.07
C PHE A 95 8.32 5.53 0.78
N GLN A 96 8.24 6.48 1.72
CA GLN A 96 7.64 7.80 1.46
C GLN A 96 8.39 8.58 0.38
N HIS A 97 9.72 8.46 0.34
CA HIS A 97 10.54 9.04 -0.73
C HIS A 97 10.23 8.35 -2.07
N LEU A 98 10.08 7.03 -2.12
CA LEU A 98 9.63 6.35 -3.35
C LEU A 98 8.27 6.90 -3.83
N ALA A 99 7.28 6.99 -2.93
CA ALA A 99 5.92 7.45 -3.25
C ALA A 99 5.87 8.90 -3.77
N SER A 100 6.82 9.73 -3.37
CA SER A 100 6.93 11.14 -3.75
C SER A 100 7.91 11.40 -4.89
N ALA A 101 8.35 10.37 -5.61
CA ALA A 101 9.22 10.54 -6.77
C ALA A 101 8.55 11.47 -7.82
N PRO A 102 9.26 12.49 -8.33
CA PRO A 102 8.72 13.46 -9.28
C PRO A 102 8.81 12.98 -10.73
N THR A 103 9.67 12.00 -11.03
CA THR A 103 9.90 11.48 -12.39
C THR A 103 10.01 9.96 -12.38
N PRO A 104 9.68 9.27 -13.50
CA PRO A 104 9.84 7.83 -13.63
C PRO A 104 11.27 7.36 -13.32
N ALA A 105 12.28 8.08 -13.83
CA ALA A 105 13.69 7.73 -13.62
C ALA A 105 14.11 7.82 -12.15
N GLU A 106 13.63 8.84 -11.42
CA GLU A 106 13.86 8.93 -9.98
C GLU A 106 13.12 7.84 -9.21
N TRP A 107 11.92 7.46 -9.65
CA TRP A 107 11.18 6.36 -9.05
C TRP A 107 11.94 5.05 -9.21
N ASP A 108 12.42 4.74 -10.42
CA ASP A 108 13.18 3.52 -10.71
C ASP A 108 14.46 3.46 -9.88
N THR A 109 15.19 4.59 -9.78
CA THR A 109 16.40 4.71 -8.93
C THR A 109 16.07 4.49 -7.45
N ARG A 110 15.00 5.10 -6.92
CA ARG A 110 14.60 4.94 -5.51
C ARG A 110 14.13 3.51 -5.24
N TRP A 111 13.44 2.89 -6.19
CA TRP A 111 12.98 1.51 -6.09
C TRP A 111 14.15 0.53 -6.09
N GLU A 112 15.10 0.68 -7.01
CA GLU A 112 16.32 -0.12 -7.05
C GLU A 112 17.09 -0.04 -5.72
N SER A 113 17.24 1.16 -5.16
CA SER A 113 17.88 1.34 -3.86
C SER A 113 17.14 0.64 -2.72
N ILE A 114 15.80 0.62 -2.71
CA ILE A 114 15.02 -0.15 -1.71
C ILE A 114 15.26 -1.65 -1.88
N GLN A 115 15.30 -2.16 -3.12
CA GLN A 115 15.56 -3.58 -3.36
C GLN A 115 16.95 -4.00 -2.86
N ASN A 116 17.96 -3.16 -3.07
CA ASN A 116 19.34 -3.45 -2.68
C ASN A 116 19.54 -3.34 -1.16
N ASP A 117 19.09 -2.25 -0.55
CA ASP A 117 19.30 -1.98 0.88
C ASP A 117 18.51 -2.93 1.79
N TYR A 118 17.37 -3.43 1.31
CA TYR A 118 16.49 -4.33 2.07
C TYR A 118 16.43 -5.72 1.45
N ALA A 119 17.48 -6.15 0.72
CA ALA A 119 17.54 -7.45 0.07
C ALA A 119 17.35 -8.63 1.04
N GLU A 120 17.84 -8.49 2.28
CA GLU A 120 17.67 -9.48 3.35
C GLU A 120 16.23 -9.55 3.91
N LYS A 121 15.39 -8.56 3.58
CA LYS A 121 13.97 -8.51 3.95
C LYS A 121 13.11 -8.86 2.74
N GLU A 122 13.36 -10.04 2.15
CA GLU A 122 12.75 -10.46 0.89
C GLU A 122 11.21 -10.38 0.91
N ASP A 123 10.56 -10.83 1.99
CA ASP A 123 9.10 -10.77 2.14
C ASP A 123 8.55 -9.34 2.01
N PHE A 124 9.27 -8.36 2.57
CA PHE A 124 8.90 -6.95 2.47
C PHE A 124 9.08 -6.44 1.04
N VAL A 125 10.24 -6.70 0.41
CA VAL A 125 10.50 -6.25 -0.96
C VAL A 125 9.52 -6.89 -1.95
N SER A 126 9.26 -8.19 -1.80
CA SER A 126 8.30 -8.95 -2.61
C SER A 126 6.87 -8.43 -2.43
N TYR A 127 6.48 -8.09 -1.20
CA TYR A 127 5.18 -7.48 -0.93
C TYR A 127 4.99 -6.16 -1.69
N ILE A 128 5.96 -5.23 -1.63
CA ILE A 128 5.85 -3.97 -2.37
C ILE A 128 5.80 -4.22 -3.88
N ARG A 129 6.70 -5.08 -4.39
CA ARG A 129 6.82 -5.43 -5.80
C ARG A 129 5.55 -6.02 -6.39
N THR A 130 4.84 -6.84 -5.63
CA THR A 130 3.66 -7.57 -6.12
C THR A 130 2.37 -6.81 -5.87
N GLN A 131 2.26 -6.09 -4.75
CA GLN A 131 1.01 -5.44 -4.37
C GLN A 131 0.89 -4.01 -4.87
N TRP A 132 1.97 -3.23 -4.87
CA TRP A 132 1.87 -1.78 -5.07
C TRP A 132 2.52 -1.30 -6.37
N VAL A 133 3.66 -1.89 -6.77
CA VAL A 133 4.35 -1.52 -8.01
C VAL A 133 3.47 -1.66 -9.27
N PRO A 134 2.64 -2.71 -9.45
CA PRO A 134 1.78 -2.83 -10.63
C PRO A 134 0.75 -1.71 -10.76
N PHE A 135 0.47 -1.01 -9.67
CA PHE A 135 -0.48 0.10 -9.62
C PHE A 135 0.20 1.45 -9.37
N LYS A 136 1.53 1.57 -9.57
CA LYS A 136 2.31 2.77 -9.19
C LYS A 136 1.73 4.08 -9.71
N GLU A 137 1.25 4.11 -10.95
CA GLU A 137 0.62 5.28 -11.58
C GLU A 137 -0.66 5.77 -10.88
N GLN A 138 -1.25 4.95 -10.00
CA GLN A 138 -2.44 5.28 -9.20
C GLN A 138 -2.10 5.84 -7.83
N TRP A 139 -0.83 5.92 -7.41
CA TRP A 139 -0.45 6.46 -6.09
C TRP A 139 0.88 7.22 -6.08
N CYS A 140 1.62 7.19 -7.19
CA CYS A 140 2.80 7.99 -7.46
C CYS A 140 2.52 8.95 -8.61
N ARG A 141 3.23 10.07 -8.65
CA ARG A 141 3.21 10.99 -9.80
C ARG A 141 4.16 10.56 -10.93
N ALA A 142 5.12 9.71 -10.61
CA ALA A 142 6.16 9.19 -11.48
C ALA A 142 5.70 7.98 -12.30
#